data_AF-A0A1G3BDF7-F1
#
_entry.id   AF-A0A1G3BDF7-F1
#
_cell.length_a   1.000
_cell.length_b   1.000
_cell.length_c   1.000
_cell.angle_alpha   90.00
_cell.angle_beta   90.00
_cell.angle_gamma   90.00
#
_symmetry.space_group_name_H-M   'P 1'
#
loop_
_entity.id
_entity.type
_entity.pdbx_description
1 polymer ?
#
loop_
_entity_poly.entity_id
_entity_poly.type
_entity_poly.pdbx_seq_one_letter_code
_entity_poly.pdbx_strand_id
1 'polypeptide(L)'
;MARFVVLKEEKELYVRILPIPEHIALCLDMGIPTTNIIAMHGPFSEDLNRAMFRQYQINTMVTKESGEAGGVLEKVNAARNEGIDLVLIERPRLEFPQKYSSIDEVVRLVKTL
;
A
#
# COMPACT_ATOMS: atom_id res chain seq x y z
N MET A 1 5.85 14.89 -9.95
CA MET A 1 6.97 14.04 -10.41
C MET A 1 7.21 12.99 -9.32
N ALA A 2 6.94 11.71 -9.57
CA ALA A 2 7.24 10.67 -8.57
C ALA A 2 8.76 10.58 -8.41
N ARG A 3 9.28 10.91 -7.22
CA ARG A 3 10.69 10.67 -6.90
C ARG A 3 10.82 9.23 -6.44
N PHE A 4 11.40 8.39 -7.29
CA PHE A 4 11.90 7.10 -6.85
C PHE A 4 13.13 7.35 -6.00
N VAL A 5 13.06 6.98 -4.72
CA VAL A 5 14.23 7.02 -3.84
C VAL A 5 14.92 5.67 -3.99
N VAL A 6 16.16 5.71 -4.50
CA VAL A 6 17.06 4.56 -4.35
C VAL A 6 17.32 4.43 -2.85
N LEU A 7 16.82 3.36 -2.24
CA LEU A 7 17.16 3.03 -0.86
C LEU A 7 18.67 2.80 -0.83
N LYS A 8 19.40 3.78 -0.29
CA LYS A 8 20.85 3.66 -0.10
C LYS A 8 21.11 2.44 0.79
N GLU A 9 22.09 1.67 0.35
CA GLU A 9 22.82 0.59 1.04
C GLU A 9 22.28 0.20 2.44
N GLU A 10 21.84 -1.06 2.53
CA GLU A 10 21.46 -1.78 3.75
C GLU A 10 20.20 -1.31 4.49
N LYS A 11 19.04 -1.52 3.87
CA LYS A 11 17.79 -1.72 4.64
C LYS A 11 17.14 -3.04 4.23
N GLU A 12 16.83 -3.88 5.22
CA GLU A 12 16.02 -5.08 5.01
C GLU A 12 14.63 -4.66 4.51
N LEU A 13 14.36 -4.93 3.24
CA LEU A 13 13.08 -4.62 2.61
C LEU A 13 12.13 -5.80 2.81
N TYR A 14 10.97 -5.53 3.43
CA TYR A 14 9.83 -6.44 3.44
C TYR A 14 8.74 -5.91 2.51
N VAL A 15 8.25 -6.75 1.61
CA VAL A 15 7.18 -6.40 0.66
C VAL A 15 5.92 -7.17 0.99
N ARG A 16 4.80 -6.46 1.11
CA ARG A 16 3.48 -7.07 1.24
C ARG A 16 2.73 -6.97 -0.08
N ILE A 17 2.49 -8.10 -0.71
CA ILE A 17 1.90 -8.21 -2.05
C ILE A 17 0.64 -9.08 -2.01
N LEU A 18 -0.22 -8.94 -3.03
CA LEU A 18 -1.28 -9.92 -3.25
C LEU A 18 -0.66 -11.28 -3.56
N PRO A 19 -1.29 -12.40 -3.13
CA PRO A 19 -0.78 -13.75 -3.33
C PRO A 19 -1.04 -14.24 -4.78
N ILE A 20 -0.48 -13.50 -5.73
CA ILE A 20 -0.58 -13.74 -7.17
C ILE A 20 0.79 -14.26 -7.63
N PRO A 21 0.88 -15.42 -8.33
CA PRO A 21 2.15 -16.01 -8.74
C PRO A 21 3.07 -15.05 -9.47
N GLU A 22 2.52 -14.22 -10.36
CA GLU A 22 3.25 -13.23 -11.14
C GLU A 22 3.91 -12.15 -10.26
N HIS A 23 3.26 -11.73 -9.17
CA HIS A 23 3.83 -10.76 -8.23
C HIS A 23 4.96 -11.36 -7.39
N ILE A 24 4.81 -12.62 -6.99
CA ILE A 24 5.85 -13.35 -6.25
C ILE A 24 7.06 -13.51 -7.16
N ALA A 25 6.87 -13.95 -8.42
CA ALA A 25 7.94 -14.07 -9.40
C ALA A 25 8.69 -12.74 -9.60
N LEU A 26 7.97 -11.63 -9.76
CA LEU A 26 8.58 -10.31 -9.89
C LEU A 26 9.47 -9.94 -8.69
N CYS A 27 9.03 -10.26 -7.47
CA CYS A 27 9.83 -10.02 -6.27
C CYS A 27 11.11 -10.86 -6.24
N LEU A 28 11.04 -12.12 -6.68
CA LEU A 28 12.20 -13.01 -6.79
C LEU A 28 13.19 -12.51 -7.85
N ASP A 29 12.69 -12.07 -9.02
CA ASP A 29 13.51 -11.50 -10.10
C ASP A 29 14.23 -10.22 -9.67
N MET A 30 13.62 -9.45 -8.75
CA MET A 30 14.23 -8.27 -8.12
C MET A 30 15.20 -8.61 -6.98
N GLY A 31 15.41 -9.89 -6.68
CA GLY A 31 16.34 -10.36 -5.64
C GLY A 31 15.80 -10.22 -4.21
N ILE A 32 14.49 -10.07 -4.03
CA ILE A 32 13.88 -10.01 -2.68
C ILE A 32 13.87 -11.43 -2.09
N PRO A 33 14.45 -11.63 -0.89
CA PRO A 33 14.42 -12.93 -0.22
C PRO A 33 12.99 -13.40 0.02
N THR A 34 12.71 -14.70 -0.18
CA THR A 34 11.37 -15.27 0.07
C THR A 34 10.87 -15.04 1.50
N THR A 35 11.78 -15.00 2.47
CA THR A 35 11.50 -14.67 3.89
C THR A 35 10.97 -13.25 4.09
N ASN A 36 11.20 -12.37 3.11
CA ASN A 36 10.82 -10.97 3.16
C ASN A 36 9.59 -10.66 2.29
N ILE A 37 8.98 -11.68 1.68
CA ILE A 37 7.76 -11.56 0.88
C ILE A 37 6.57 -12.00 1.73
N ILE A 38 5.68 -11.05 2.02
CA ILE A 38 4.44 -11.28 2.76
C ILE A 38 3.29 -11.30 1.74
N ALA A 39 2.93 -12.48 1.25
CA ALA A 39 1.85 -12.65 0.27
C ALA A 39 0.49 -12.81 0.97
N MET A 40 -0.33 -11.76 0.99
CA MET A 40 -1.61 -11.74 1.72
C MET A 40 -2.68 -10.88 1.01
N HIS A 41 -3.95 -11.25 1.18
CA HIS A 41 -5.10 -10.47 0.69
C HIS A 41 -5.74 -9.66 1.83
N GLY A 42 -5.94 -8.35 1.62
CA GLY A 42 -6.58 -7.45 2.58
C GLY A 42 -8.11 -7.38 2.44
N PRO A 43 -8.79 -6.46 3.16
CA PRO A 43 -8.22 -5.43 4.04
C PRO A 43 -7.57 -6.01 5.31
N PHE A 44 -6.70 -5.25 5.96
CA PHE A 44 -5.99 -5.67 7.16
C PHE A 44 -6.40 -4.81 8.35
N SER A 45 -6.70 -5.46 9.48
CA SER A 45 -6.96 -4.75 10.73
C SER A 45 -5.70 -4.04 11.23
N GLU A 46 -5.89 -3.03 12.08
CA GLU A 46 -4.80 -2.35 12.76
C GLU A 46 -3.94 -3.34 13.56
N ASP A 47 -4.56 -4.24 14.33
CA ASP A 47 -3.84 -5.23 15.15
C ASP A 47 -2.97 -6.17 14.32
N LEU A 48 -3.45 -6.61 13.15
CA LEU A 48 -2.64 -7.44 12.27
C LEU A 48 -1.44 -6.67 11.72
N ASN A 49 -1.62 -5.41 11.31
CA ASN A 49 -0.51 -4.55 10.88
C ASN A 49 0.53 -4.41 12.01
N ARG A 50 0.10 -4.12 13.24
CA ARG A 50 0.98 -4.00 14.41
C ARG A 50 1.73 -5.30 14.71
N ALA A 51 1.04 -6.43 14.64
CA ALA A 51 1.66 -7.74 14.83
C ALA A 51 2.75 -8.03 13.79
N MET A 52 2.50 -7.72 12.51
CA MET A 52 3.52 -7.84 11.46
C MET A 52 4.70 -6.91 11.72
N PHE A 53 4.47 -5.66 12.13
CA PHE A 53 5.55 -4.74 12.42
C PHE A 53 6.47 -5.24 13.52
N ARG A 54 5.91 -5.80 14.59
CA ARG A 54 6.66 -6.42 15.67
C ARG A 54 7.38 -7.68 15.21
N GLN A 55 6.69 -8.55 14.48
CA GLN A 55 7.26 -9.83 14.02
C GLN A 55 8.51 -9.62 13.15
N TYR A 56 8.45 -8.64 12.24
CA TYR A 56 9.51 -8.36 11.28
C TYR A 56 10.40 -7.16 11.68
N GLN A 57 10.22 -6.63 12.90
CA GLN A 57 10.98 -5.48 13.41
C GLN A 57 10.98 -4.28 12.45
N ILE A 58 9.82 -4.00 11.85
CA ILE A 58 9.64 -2.91 10.88
C ILE A 58 9.76 -1.58 11.61
N ASN A 59 10.69 -0.75 11.16
CA ASN A 59 10.91 0.61 11.69
C ASN A 59 10.41 1.73 10.77
N THR A 60 10.15 1.42 9.49
CA THR A 60 9.61 2.38 8.53
C THR A 60 8.61 1.69 7.61
N MET A 61 7.43 2.28 7.44
CA MET A 61 6.43 1.85 6.47
C MET A 61 6.38 2.84 5.30
N VAL A 62 6.46 2.32 4.08
CA VAL A 62 6.14 3.08 2.87
C VAL A 62 4.78 2.62 2.37
N THR A 63 3.85 3.55 2.16
CA THR A 63 2.52 3.21 1.62
C THR A 63 1.97 4.32 0.74
N LYS A 64 1.04 3.98 -0.16
CA LYS A 64 0.31 4.95 -0.97
C LYS A 64 -0.99 5.33 -0.29
N GLU A 65 -1.42 6.56 -0.48
CA GLU A 65 -2.77 7.01 -0.16
C GLU A 65 -3.80 6.28 -1.06
N SER A 66 -4.26 5.10 -0.63
CA SER A 66 -5.21 4.25 -1.36
C SER A 66 -6.69 4.56 -1.08
N GLY A 67 -7.01 5.64 -0.36
CA GLY A 67 -8.37 5.99 0.07
C GLY A 67 -8.94 5.04 1.13
N GLU A 68 -10.17 5.31 1.60
CA GLU A 68 -10.85 4.56 2.67
C GLU A 68 -10.96 3.06 2.36
N ALA A 69 -11.35 2.70 1.13
CA ALA A 69 -11.46 1.30 0.71
C ALA A 69 -10.14 0.51 0.79
N GLY A 70 -9.00 1.19 0.80
CA GLY A 70 -7.68 0.58 0.86
C GLY A 70 -7.13 0.36 2.28
N GLY A 71 -7.91 0.67 3.31
CA GLY A 71 -7.51 0.52 4.71
C GLY A 71 -6.31 1.42 5.09
N VAL A 72 -6.33 2.67 4.63
CA VAL A 72 -5.24 3.63 4.90
C VAL A 72 -5.20 3.98 6.38
N LEU A 73 -6.36 4.19 7.01
CA LEU A 73 -6.48 4.55 8.42
C LEU A 73 -5.84 3.49 9.34
N GLU A 74 -6.13 2.22 9.11
CA GLU A 74 -5.63 1.10 9.89
C GLU A 74 -4.11 0.96 9.80
N LYS A 75 -3.52 1.25 8.63
CA LYS A 75 -2.06 1.24 8.45
C LYS A 75 -1.39 2.41 9.16
N VAL A 76 -1.97 3.60 9.01
CA VAL A 76 -1.46 4.84 9.62
C VAL A 76 -1.53 4.75 11.14
N ASN A 77 -2.67 4.30 11.69
CA ASN A 77 -2.83 4.13 13.13
C ASN A 77 -1.89 3.07 13.68
N ALA A 78 -1.75 1.93 13.00
CA ALA A 78 -0.80 0.90 13.41
C ALA A 78 0.64 1.43 13.45
N ALA A 79 1.08 2.16 12.42
CA ALA A 79 2.42 2.74 12.38
C ALA A 79 2.62 3.76 13.52
N ARG A 80 1.65 4.66 13.72
CA ARG A 80 1.67 5.63 14.82
C ARG A 80 1.75 4.96 16.19
N ASN A 81 0.94 3.93 16.42
CA ASN A 81 0.85 3.24 17.71
C ASN A 81 2.08 2.38 18.03
N GLU A 82 2.82 1.94 17.01
CA GLU A 82 4.09 1.23 17.17
C GLU A 82 5.33 2.14 17.09
N GLY A 83 5.15 3.46 16.92
CA GLY A 83 6.27 4.40 16.80
C GLY A 83 7.10 4.22 15.52
N ILE A 84 6.46 3.78 14.44
CA ILE A 84 7.08 3.49 13.14
C ILE A 84 6.98 4.70 12.25
N ASP A 85 8.08 5.03 11.57
CA ASP A 85 8.11 6.12 10.60
C ASP A 85 7.23 5.79 9.39
N LEU A 86 6.36 6.73 9.01
CA LEU A 86 5.47 6.57 7.86
C LEU A 86 5.88 7.47 6.70
N VAL A 87 6.19 6.86 5.56
CA VAL A 87 6.34 7.54 4.27
C VAL A 87 5.06 7.33 3.46
N LEU A 88 4.22 8.35 3.39
CA LEU A 88 2.99 8.33 2.60
C LEU A 88 3.23 8.93 1.21
N ILE A 89 2.93 8.15 0.17
CA ILE A 89 2.95 8.60 -1.22
C ILE A 89 1.57 9.18 -1.54
N GLU A 90 1.50 10.50 -1.64
CA GLU A 90 0.28 11.23 -1.99
C GLU A 90 -0.22 10.87 -3.39
N ARG A 91 -1.55 10.87 -3.56
CA ARG A 91 -2.14 10.71 -4.90
C ARG A 91 -1.86 11.96 -5.75
N PRO A 92 -1.34 11.82 -6.97
CA PRO A 92 -1.17 12.98 -7.85
C PRO A 92 -2.52 13.64 -8.13
N ARG A 93 -2.56 14.97 -8.08
CA ARG A 93 -3.71 15.75 -8.54
C ARG A 93 -3.74 15.68 -10.06
N LEU A 94 -4.74 14.96 -10.58
CA LEU A 94 -4.97 14.81 -12.01
C LEU A 94 -6.30 15.48 -12.34
N GLU A 95 -6.28 16.36 -13.34
CA GLU A 95 -7.49 16.96 -13.92
C GLU A 95 -8.12 15.93 -14.87
N PHE A 96 -9.13 15.22 -14.37
CA PHE A 96 -9.93 14.33 -15.21
C PHE A 96 -11.08 15.12 -15.84
N PRO A 97 -11.33 15.00 -17.15
CA PRO A 97 -12.42 15.73 -17.81
C PRO A 97 -13.80 15.34 -17.28
N GLN A 98 -13.93 14.12 -16.76
CA GLN A 98 -15.11 13.64 -16.06
C GLN A 98 -14.69 12.92 -14.78
N LYS A 99 -15.26 13.33 -13.65
CA LYS A 99 -15.01 12.76 -12.33
C LYS A 99 -16.35 12.60 -11.62
N TYR A 100 -16.56 11.44 -11.03
CA TYR A 100 -17.77 11.12 -10.26
C TYR A 100 -17.38 10.66 -8.86
N SER A 101 -18.19 11.05 -7.88
CA SER A 101 -17.98 10.72 -6.46
C SER A 101 -18.95 9.66 -5.94
N SER A 102 -19.93 9.26 -6.75
CA SER A 102 -20.93 8.27 -6.37
C SER A 102 -21.27 7.34 -7.53
N ILE A 103 -21.70 6.13 -7.18
CA ILE A 103 -22.20 5.15 -8.16
C ILE A 103 -23.44 5.73 -8.87
N ASP A 104 -24.31 6.44 -8.15
CA ASP A 104 -25.53 7.03 -8.71
C ASP A 104 -25.27 8.11 -9.78
N GLU A 105 -24.21 8.90 -9.62
CA GLU A 105 -23.78 9.85 -10.67
C GLU A 105 -23.35 9.11 -11.94
N VAL A 106 -22.56 8.02 -11.78
CA VAL A 106 -22.10 7.20 -12.91
C VAL A 106 -23.29 6.54 -13.61
N VAL A 107 -24.23 5.97 -12.85
CA VAL A 107 -25.44 5.33 -13.40
C VAL A 107 -26.29 6.35 -14.15
N ARG A 108 -26.43 7.59 -13.65
CA ARG A 108 -27.16 8.65 -14.35
C ARG A 108 -26.51 9.01 -15.69
N LEU A 109 -25.19 9.13 -15.75
CA LEU A 109 -24.47 9.41 -17.00
C LEU A 109 -24.74 8.31 -18.04
N VAL A 110 -24.54 7.04 -17.66
CA VAL A 110 -24.68 5.90 -18.59
C VAL A 110 -26.10 5.80 -19.13
N LYS A 111 -27.12 6.17 -18.35
CA LYS A 111 -28.52 6.22 -18.82
C LYS A 111 -28.84 7.37 -19.77
N THR A 112 -27.99 8.41 -19.81
CA THR A 112 -28.16 9.58 -20.69
C THR A 112 -27.30 9.54 -21.96
N LEU A 113 -26.45 8.51 -22.09
CA LEU A 113 -25.73 8.15 -23.30
C LEU A 113 -26.61 7.28 -24.20
#